data_AF-A0AB35FWX9-F1
#
_entry.id   AF-A0AB35FWX9-F1
#
_cell.length_a   1.000
_cell.length_b   1.000
_cell.length_c   1.000
_cell.angle_alpha   90.00
_cell.angle_beta   90.00
_cell.angle_gamma   90.00
#
_symmetry.space_group_name_H-M   'P 1'
#
loop_
_entity.id
_entity.type
_entity.pdbx_description
1 polymer ?
#
loop_
_entity_poly.entity_id
_entity_poly.type
_entity_poly.pdbx_seq_one_letter_code
_entity_poly.pdbx_strand_id
1 'polypeptide(L)'
;MQIYDSKVIQIKLSAAEQQAGKIAQELQSLQKADSIDNYMQQQIKTLENQLPNLKLIIIQLKKQLISAKKSNQKTNTQHFLRSNNHRNDL
;
A
#
# COMPACT_ATOMS: atom_id res chain seq x y z
N MET A 1 -9.00 -7.89 14.74
CA MET A 1 -8.32 -7.32 13.55
C MET A 1 -9.39 -6.81 12.59
N GLN A 2 -9.50 -5.49 12.39
CA GLN A 2 -10.35 -4.95 11.31
C GLN A 2 -9.72 -5.34 9.97
N ILE A 3 -10.33 -6.31 9.29
CA ILE A 3 -9.96 -6.68 7.93
C ILE A 3 -10.48 -5.54 7.06
N TYR A 4 -9.63 -4.54 6.77
CA TYR A 4 -9.95 -3.53 5.78
C TYR A 4 -10.26 -4.24 4.45
N ASP A 5 -11.34 -3.81 3.78
CA ASP A 5 -11.68 -4.32 2.46
C ASP A 5 -10.43 -4.17 1.56
N SER A 6 -10.05 -5.27 0.91
CA SER A 6 -8.95 -5.34 -0.04
C SER A 6 -9.00 -4.23 -1.10
N LYS A 7 -10.21 -3.73 -1.43
CA LYS A 7 -10.42 -2.57 -2.31
C LYS A 7 -9.91 -1.26 -1.69
N VAL A 8 -10.20 -1.02 -0.42
CA VAL A 8 -9.72 0.17 0.30
C VAL A 8 -8.20 0.17 0.43
N ILE A 9 -7.59 -0.99 0.71
CA ILE A 9 -6.13 -1.14 0.77
C ILE A 9 -5.51 -0.86 -0.61
N GLN A 10 -6.13 -1.35 -1.70
CA GLN A 10 -5.68 -1.06 -3.08
C GLN A 10 -5.76 0.42 -3.43
N ILE A 11 -6.86 1.11 -3.09
CA ILE A 11 -7.00 2.55 -3.35
C ILE A 11 -5.91 3.33 -2.61
N LYS A 12 -5.69 3.03 -1.32
CA LYS A 12 -4.63 3.67 -0.52
C LYS A 12 -3.23 3.40 -1.09
N LEU A 13 -2.99 2.17 -1.56
CA LEU A 13 -1.73 1.79 -2.17
C LEU A 13 -1.49 2.55 -3.48
N SER A 14 -2.49 2.62 -4.35
CA SER A 14 -2.40 3.37 -5.62
C SER A 14 -2.16 4.86 -5.38
N ALA A 15 -2.87 5.47 -4.42
CA ALA A 15 -2.64 6.86 -4.05
C ALA A 15 -1.23 7.11 -3.50
N ALA A 16 -0.73 6.21 -2.64
CA ALA A 16 0.63 6.32 -2.10
C ALA A 16 1.71 6.12 -3.19
N GLU A 17 1.52 5.21 -4.13
CA GLU A 17 2.42 5.00 -5.27
C GLU A 17 2.42 6.22 -6.21
N GLN A 18 1.25 6.80 -6.50
CA GLN A 18 1.16 8.05 -7.27
C GLN A 18 1.86 9.21 -6.56
N GLN A 19 1.67 9.35 -5.25
CA GLN A 19 2.32 10.40 -4.47
C GLN A 19 3.85 10.21 -4.45
N ALA A 20 4.34 8.96 -4.32
CA ALA A 20 5.76 8.66 -4.40
C ALA A 20 6.34 9.01 -5.77
N GLY A 21 5.60 8.70 -6.84
CA GLY A 21 5.97 9.07 -8.21
C GLY A 21 6.08 10.58 -8.41
N LYS A 22 5.10 11.35 -7.91
CA LYS A 22 5.12 12.82 -7.96
C LYS A 22 6.32 13.40 -7.22
N ILE A 23 6.57 12.94 -5.98
CA ILE A 23 7.71 13.39 -5.17
C ILE A 23 9.04 13.08 -5.88
N ALA A 24 9.17 11.88 -6.48
CA ALA A 24 10.37 11.50 -7.22
C ALA A 24 10.59 12.36 -8.47
N GLN A 25 9.51 12.68 -9.21
CA GLN A 25 9.57 13.58 -10.35
C GLN A 25 9.94 15.00 -9.94
N GLU A 26 9.36 15.51 -8.85
CA GLU A 26 9.63 16.84 -8.32
C GLU A 26 11.08 16.96 -7.84
N LEU A 27 11.60 15.94 -7.13
CA LEU A 27 13.02 15.86 -6.78
C LEU A 27 13.92 15.86 -8.02
N GLN A 28 13.58 15.09 -9.05
CA GLN A 28 14.38 15.04 -10.27
C GLN A 28 14.38 16.39 -11.01
N SER A 29 13.24 17.09 -11.03
CA SER A 29 13.14 18.43 -11.62
C SER A 29 13.96 19.46 -10.81
N LEU A 30 13.87 19.42 -9.48
CA LEU A 30 14.62 20.32 -8.60
C LEU A 30 16.14 20.07 -8.67
N GLN A 31 16.57 18.82 -8.84
CA GLN A 31 17.99 18.47 -9.02
C GLN A 31 18.55 18.90 -10.38
N LYS A 32 17.70 19.09 -11.39
CA LYS A 32 18.08 19.56 -12.73
C LYS A 32 18.04 21.08 -12.88
N ALA A 33 17.65 21.81 -11.84
CA ALA A 33 17.63 23.27 -11.88
C ALA A 33 19.06 23.83 -11.99
N ASP A 34 19.26 24.82 -12.88
CA ASP A 34 20.57 25.44 -13.12
C ASP A 34 21.10 26.22 -11.90
N SER A 35 20.22 26.63 -10.99
CA SER A 35 20.57 27.19 -9.69
C SER A 35 19.61 26.67 -8.62
N ILE A 36 20.16 26.37 -7.46
CA ILE A 36 19.40 25.92 -6.30
C ILE A 36 19.51 27.00 -5.23
N ASP A 37 18.39 27.66 -4.94
CA ASP A 37 18.31 28.63 -3.85
C ASP A 37 18.05 27.93 -2.50
N ASN A 38 18.11 28.70 -1.40
CA ASN A 38 17.89 28.16 -0.05
C ASN A 38 16.48 27.53 0.11
N TYR A 39 15.48 28.03 -0.60
CA TYR A 39 14.12 27.52 -0.57
C TYR A 39 14.05 26.13 -1.23
N MET A 40 14.61 25.99 -2.44
CA MET A 40 14.72 24.73 -3.15
C MET A 40 15.55 23.71 -2.36
N GLN A 41 16.63 24.12 -1.70
CA GLN A 41 17.39 23.21 -0.83
C GLN A 41 16.55 22.64 0.32
N GLN A 42 15.71 23.47 0.96
CA GLN A 42 14.80 23.00 2.00
C GLN A 42 13.70 22.10 1.44
N GLN A 43 13.19 22.41 0.24
CA GLN A 43 12.21 21.58 -0.44
C GLN A 43 12.79 20.20 -0.78
N ILE A 44 14.00 20.13 -1.34
CA ILE A 44 14.72 18.89 -1.63
C ILE A 44 14.88 18.05 -0.35
N LYS A 45 15.40 18.65 0.74
CA LYS A 45 15.55 17.96 2.03
C LYS A 45 14.23 17.42 2.57
N THR A 46 13.15 18.17 2.41
CA THR A 46 11.82 17.77 2.85
C THR A 46 11.33 16.56 2.04
N LEU A 47 11.44 16.63 0.72
CA LEU A 47 11.03 15.57 -0.20
C LEU A 47 11.89 14.30 -0.03
N GLU A 48 13.20 14.45 0.19
CA GLU A 48 14.13 13.36 0.51
C GLU A 48 13.79 12.67 1.83
N ASN A 49 13.29 13.40 2.84
CA ASN A 49 12.83 12.82 4.09
C ASN A 49 11.43 12.19 3.99
N GLN A 50 10.56 12.71 3.13
CA GLN A 50 9.20 12.19 2.94
C GLN A 50 9.19 10.89 2.12
N LEU A 51 10.05 10.77 1.11
CA LEU A 51 10.06 9.63 0.19
C LEU A 51 10.31 8.26 0.88
N PRO A 52 11.27 8.10 1.81
CA PRO A 52 11.48 6.87 2.55
C PRO A 52 10.28 6.48 3.40
N ASN A 53 9.67 7.46 4.08
CA ASN A 53 8.48 7.24 4.90
C ASN A 53 7.32 6.74 4.05
N LEU A 54 7.11 7.33 2.86
CA LEU A 54 6.08 6.91 1.93
C LEU A 54 6.34 5.51 1.38
N LYS A 55 7.61 5.15 1.10
CA LYS A 55 7.99 3.77 0.71
C LYS A 55 7.67 2.75 1.80
N LEU A 56 7.89 3.08 3.07
CA LEU A 56 7.52 2.22 4.20
C LEU A 56 6.01 1.98 4.27
N ILE A 57 5.21 3.04 4.09
CA ILE A 57 3.74 2.94 4.04
C ILE A 57 3.30 2.03 2.88
N ILE A 58 3.89 2.17 1.69
CA ILE A 58 3.60 1.29 0.54
C ILE A 58 3.91 -0.18 0.88
N ILE A 59 5.05 -0.45 1.51
CA ILE A 59 5.43 -1.81 1.92
C ILE A 59 4.42 -2.38 2.93
N GLN A 60 3.98 -1.57 3.90
CA GLN A 60 2.96 -1.98 4.87
C GLN A 60 1.61 -2.27 4.20
N LEU A 61 1.17 -1.42 3.26
CA LEU A 61 -0.06 -1.63 2.50
C LEU A 61 0.01 -2.90 1.63
N LYS A 62 1.17 -3.20 1.02
CA LYS A 62 1.40 -4.45 0.29
C LYS A 62 1.26 -5.68 1.19
N LYS A 63 1.87 -5.65 2.39
CA LYS A 63 1.75 -6.72 3.40
C LYS A 63 0.31 -6.91 3.86
N GLN A 64 -0.42 -5.82 4.09
CA GLN A 64 -1.83 -5.86 4.47
C GLN A 64 -2.69 -6.46 3.35
N LEU A 65 -2.44 -6.10 2.09
CA LEU A 65 -3.18 -6.63 0.94
C LEU A 65 -2.97 -8.14 0.78
N ILE A 66 -1.73 -8.63 0.94
CA ILE A 66 -1.43 -10.07 0.91
C ILE A 66 -2.17 -10.80 2.04
N SER A 67 -2.18 -10.21 3.24
CA SER A 67 -2.84 -10.79 4.40
C SER A 67 -4.37 -10.83 4.22
N ALA A 68 -4.97 -9.78 3.68
CA ALA A 68 -6.39 -9.71 3.36
C ALA A 68 -6.80 -10.76 2.31
N LYS A 69 -6.00 -10.94 1.25
CA LYS A 69 -6.22 -11.98 0.23
C LYS A 69 -6.17 -13.39 0.82
N LYS A 70 -5.18 -13.69 1.67
CA LYS A 70 -5.06 -14.99 2.36
C LYS A 70 -6.22 -15.23 3.32
N SER A 71 -6.68 -14.21 4.02
CA SER A 71 -7.84 -14.30 4.91
C SER A 71 -9.11 -14.68 4.13
N ASN A 72 -9.38 -14.00 3.01
CA ASN A 72 -10.54 -14.30 2.15
C ASN A 72 -10.50 -15.72 1.58
N GLN A 73 -9.33 -16.28 1.30
CA GLN A 73 -9.20 -17.67 0.84
C GLN A 73 -9.55 -18.68 1.95
N LYS A 74 -9.14 -18.41 3.20
CA LYS A 74 -9.44 -19.28 4.35
C LYS A 74 -10.92 -19.26 4.74
N THR A 75 -11.58 -18.12 4.71
CA THR A 75 -13.03 -18.04 4.93
C THR A 75 -13.78 -18.82 3.84
N ASN A 76 -13.41 -18.65 2.56
CA ASN A 76 -14.08 -19.37 1.47
C ASN A 76 -13.96 -20.89 1.59
N THR A 77 -12.81 -21.42 2.01
CA THR A 77 -12.63 -22.88 2.18
C THR A 77 -13.36 -23.45 3.41
N GLN A 78 -13.60 -22.66 4.46
CA GLN A 78 -14.34 -23.12 5.64
C GLN A 78 -15.85 -23.21 5.42
N HIS A 79 -16.43 -22.41 4.52
CA HIS A 79 -17.86 -22.47 4.21
C HIS A 79 -18.26 -23.73 3.45
N PHE A 80 -17.39 -24.28 2.59
CA PHE A 80 -17.69 -25.51 1.85
C PHE A 80 -17.45 -26.80 2.66
N LEU A 81 -16.60 -26.76 3.69
CA LEU A 81 -16.26 -27.95 4.49
C LEU A 81 -17.27 -28.27 5.61
N ARG A 82 -18.19 -27.35 5.94
CA ARG A 82 -19.17 -27.57 7.02
C ARG A 82 -20.52 -28.14 6.58
N SER A 83 -20.79 -28.28 5.29
CA SER A 83 -22.15 -28.59 4.82
C SER A 83 -22.42 -30.07 4.46
N ASN A 84 -21.44 -30.98 4.59
CA ASN A 84 -21.57 -32.36 4.08
C ASN A 84 -21.43 -33.49 5.12
N ASN A 85 -21.47 -33.22 6.44
CA ASN A 85 -21.31 -34.28 7.45
C ASN A 85 -22.60 -34.80 8.12
N HIS A 86 -23.80 -34.50 7.62
CA HIS A 86 -25.06 -35.01 8.19
C HIS A 86 -25.99 -35.62 7.13
N ARG A 87 -25.47 -36.52 6.30
CA ARG A 87 -26.30 -37.10 5.23
C ARG A 87 -26.14 -38.58 4.96
N ASN A 88 -25.80 -39.37 5.98
CA ASN A 88 -25.97 -40.83 5.98
C ASN A 88 -25.98 -41.33 7.42
N ASP A 89 -27.11 -41.16 8.10
CA ASP A 89 -27.45 -41.96 9.27
C ASP A 89 -28.97 -42.13 9.26
N LEU A 90 -29.44 -43.06 8.41
CA LEU A 90 -30.80 -43.62 8.33
C LEU A 90 -30.74 -44.94 7.57
#